data_AF-B8IMQ2-F1
#
_entry.id   AF-B8IMQ2-F1
#
_cell.length_a   1.000
_cell.length_b   1.000
_cell.length_c   1.000
_cell.angle_alpha   90.00
_cell.angle_beta   90.00
_cell.angle_gamma   90.00
#
_symmetry.space_group_name_H-M   'P 1'
#
loop_
_entity.id
_entity.type
_entity.pdbx_description
1 polymer ?
#
loop_
_entity_poly.entity_id
_entity_poly.type
_entity_poly.pdbx_seq_one_letter_code
_entity_poly.pdbx_strand_id
1 'polypeptide(L)'
;MAKVLEPSLRLQKQIESFLPRVPKFVADFQFAAERAIKISAPHIEAISKLTSNCKKLEAAGFLPHYTIPFDEVEKDQDVSDLGSFLEQFYRDNWSSIRDTVLKRVDGYDVDDEAKATFREAIQAHEQGLYRCVCRVLFPEIERISRVEIHAGSLQTITSQKELQKLAGELDTSQTEPRGMYALEFYGKLTEHLYEYVSTPAAATKAEQNSVSNRHATVHGVVSYSSLKNSLNALFMADYILQVVTVTKRQAKEDAEAKGDS
;
A
#
# COMPACT_ATOMS: atom_id res chain seq x y z
N MET A 1 -31.21 -39.40 42.14
CA MET A 1 -32.06 -38.29 42.61
C MET A 1 -31.22 -37.02 42.62
N ALA A 2 -31.45 -36.09 41.67
CA ALA A 2 -30.72 -34.83 41.59
C ALA A 2 -31.33 -33.81 42.57
N LYS A 3 -30.50 -33.24 43.44
CA LYS A 3 -30.86 -32.15 44.36
C LYS A 3 -30.99 -30.86 43.53
N VAL A 4 -32.20 -30.34 43.41
CA VAL A 4 -32.43 -29.00 42.86
C VAL A 4 -31.98 -27.99 43.91
N LEU A 5 -30.95 -27.21 43.61
CA LEU A 5 -30.45 -26.13 44.47
C LEU A 5 -31.40 -24.94 44.36
N GLU A 6 -32.14 -24.64 45.44
CA GLU A 6 -32.93 -23.40 45.51
C GLU A 6 -31.99 -22.18 45.64
N PRO A 7 -32.16 -21.15 44.79
CA PRO A 7 -31.35 -19.94 44.88
C PRO A 7 -31.63 -19.18 46.17
N SER A 8 -30.57 -18.69 46.81
CA SER A 8 -30.69 -17.91 48.06
C SER A 8 -31.63 -16.72 47.92
N LEU A 9 -32.32 -16.35 49.00
CA LEU A 9 -33.28 -15.23 49.07
C LEU A 9 -32.69 -13.89 48.55
N ARG A 10 -31.36 -13.73 48.66
CA ARG A 10 -30.62 -12.57 48.14
C ARG A 10 -30.57 -12.55 46.61
N LEU A 11 -30.42 -13.72 45.97
CA LEU A 11 -30.40 -13.87 44.52
C LEU A 11 -31.80 -13.64 43.94
N GLN A 12 -32.86 -14.12 44.61
CA GLN A 12 -34.24 -13.87 44.18
C GLN A 12 -34.58 -12.38 44.16
N LYS A 13 -34.25 -11.64 45.22
CA LYS A 13 -34.46 -10.18 45.26
C LYS A 13 -33.65 -9.41 44.21
N GLN A 14 -32.43 -9.86 43.90
CA GLN A 14 -31.63 -9.27 42.83
C GLN A 14 -32.27 -9.49 41.46
N ILE A 15 -32.76 -10.70 41.18
CA ILE A 15 -33.46 -11.05 39.94
C ILE A 15 -34.75 -10.24 39.79
N GLU A 16 -35.58 -10.15 40.85
CA GLU A 16 -36.82 -9.38 40.85
C GLU A 16 -36.60 -7.87 40.64
N SER A 17 -35.50 -7.31 41.16
CA SER A 17 -35.15 -5.90 40.94
C SER A 17 -34.60 -5.60 39.54
N PHE A 18 -34.07 -6.63 38.86
CA PHE A 18 -33.43 -6.51 37.55
C PHE A 18 -34.42 -6.74 36.40
N LEU A 19 -35.34 -7.70 36.55
CA LEU A 19 -36.33 -8.09 35.53
C LEU A 19 -37.11 -6.89 34.93
N PRO A 20 -37.61 -5.90 35.72
CA PRO A 20 -38.31 -4.74 35.17
C PRO A 20 -37.42 -3.77 34.38
N ARG A 21 -36.09 -3.84 34.57
CA ARG A 21 -35.11 -2.96 33.92
C ARG A 21 -34.59 -3.54 32.60
N VAL A 22 -34.78 -4.85 32.37
CA VAL A 22 -34.33 -5.55 31.15
C VAL A 22 -34.91 -4.93 29.87
N PRO A 23 -36.23 -4.62 29.77
CA PRO A 23 -36.77 -4.04 28.52
C PRO A 23 -36.15 -2.69 28.17
N LYS A 24 -35.93 -1.82 29.16
CA LYS A 24 -35.27 -0.53 28.97
C LYS A 24 -33.81 -0.70 28.56
N PHE A 25 -33.07 -1.59 29.22
CA PHE A 25 -31.69 -1.89 28.86
C PHE A 25 -31.58 -2.42 27.42
N VAL A 26 -32.47 -3.32 27.01
CA VAL A 26 -32.52 -3.85 25.63
C VAL A 26 -32.82 -2.74 24.64
N ALA A 27 -33.79 -1.85 24.93
CA ALA A 27 -34.12 -0.73 24.06
C ALA A 27 -32.95 0.28 23.95
N ASP A 28 -32.31 0.62 25.07
CA ASP A 28 -31.14 1.53 25.10
C ASP A 28 -29.96 0.92 24.31
N PHE A 29 -29.74 -0.40 24.45
CA PHE A 29 -28.73 -1.12 23.68
C PHE A 29 -29.05 -1.17 22.18
N GLN A 30 -30.30 -1.47 21.80
CA GLN A 30 -30.74 -1.47 20.41
C GLN A 30 -30.54 -0.08 19.77
N PHE A 31 -30.95 0.99 20.47
CA PHE A 31 -30.76 2.35 19.99
C PHE A 31 -29.27 2.71 19.83
N ALA A 32 -28.43 2.32 20.79
CA ALA A 32 -26.98 2.53 20.69
C ALA A 32 -26.36 1.75 19.52
N ALA A 33 -26.78 0.50 19.31
CA ALA A 33 -26.33 -0.34 18.21
C ALA A 33 -26.78 0.20 16.85
N GLU A 34 -28.04 0.61 16.70
CA GLU A 34 -28.56 1.25 15.48
C GLU A 34 -27.81 2.54 15.15
N ARG A 35 -27.53 3.36 16.18
CA ARG A 35 -26.73 4.58 16.00
C ARG A 35 -25.30 4.27 15.59
N ALA A 36 -24.67 3.27 16.20
CA ALA A 36 -23.33 2.85 15.83
C ALA A 36 -23.27 2.35 14.38
N ILE A 37 -24.22 1.50 13.97
CA ILE A 37 -24.35 1.02 12.59
C ILE A 37 -24.56 2.18 11.62
N LYS A 38 -25.45 3.12 11.94
CA LYS A 38 -25.74 4.27 11.08
C LYS A 38 -24.51 5.17 10.90
N ILE A 39 -23.69 5.34 11.94
CA ILE A 39 -22.45 6.14 11.87
C ILE A 39 -21.34 5.40 11.11
N SER A 40 -21.22 4.08 11.30
CA SER A 40 -20.14 3.29 10.69
C SER A 40 -20.44 2.84 9.27
N ALA A 41 -21.71 2.67 8.88
CA ALA A 41 -22.08 2.12 7.57
C ALA A 41 -21.46 2.86 6.38
N PRO A 42 -21.46 4.22 6.31
CA PRO A 42 -20.81 4.93 5.20
C PRO A 42 -19.30 4.69 5.12
N HIS A 43 -18.64 4.54 6.28
CA HIS A 43 -17.21 4.27 6.35
C HIS A 43 -16.91 2.83 5.89
N ILE A 44 -17.73 1.86 6.31
CA ILE A 44 -17.61 0.47 5.89
C ILE A 44 -17.83 0.35 4.38
N GLU A 45 -18.83 1.03 3.83
CA GLU A 45 -19.10 1.07 2.40
C GLU A 45 -17.93 1.69 1.62
N ALA A 46 -17.39 2.82 2.08
CA ALA A 46 -16.22 3.46 1.47
C ALA A 46 -14.99 2.53 1.49
N ILE A 47 -14.70 1.87 2.61
CA ILE A 47 -13.59 0.91 2.73
C ILE A 47 -13.82 -0.29 1.80
N SER A 48 -15.05 -0.79 1.72
CA SER A 48 -15.41 -1.91 0.83
C SER A 48 -15.19 -1.54 -0.63
N LYS A 49 -15.61 -0.34 -1.04
CA LYS A 49 -15.40 0.20 -2.39
C LYS A 49 -13.91 0.32 -2.72
N LEU A 50 -13.12 0.94 -1.83
CA LEU A 50 -11.67 1.06 -2.02
C LEU A 50 -10.99 -0.31 -2.14
N THR A 51 -11.36 -1.25 -1.27
CA THR A 51 -10.83 -2.63 -1.31
C THR A 51 -11.18 -3.33 -2.62
N SER A 52 -12.42 -3.15 -3.11
CA SER A 52 -12.85 -3.70 -4.40
C SER A 52 -12.04 -3.10 -5.55
N ASN A 53 -11.82 -1.78 -5.54
CA ASN A 53 -11.02 -1.09 -6.56
C ASN A 53 -9.56 -1.57 -6.56
N CYS A 54 -8.93 -1.76 -5.38
CA CYS A 54 -7.58 -2.33 -5.29
C CYS A 54 -7.53 -3.71 -5.97
N LYS A 55 -8.47 -4.60 -5.64
CA LYS A 55 -8.54 -5.95 -6.23
C LYS A 55 -8.76 -5.92 -7.75
N LYS A 56 -9.62 -5.01 -8.24
CA LYS A 56 -9.83 -4.82 -9.68
C LYS A 56 -8.55 -4.38 -10.38
N LEU A 57 -7.85 -3.39 -9.82
CA LEU A 57 -6.58 -2.90 -10.36
C LEU A 57 -5.50 -3.98 -10.36
N GLU A 58 -5.36 -4.70 -9.26
CA GLU A 58 -4.40 -5.79 -9.13
C GLU A 58 -4.68 -6.89 -10.17
N ALA A 59 -5.95 -7.29 -10.31
CA ALA A 59 -6.36 -8.27 -11.32
C ALA A 59 -6.14 -7.75 -12.76
N ALA A 60 -6.26 -6.45 -12.98
CA ALA A 60 -5.92 -5.79 -14.25
C ALA A 60 -4.40 -5.65 -14.46
N GLY A 61 -3.58 -5.98 -13.46
CA GLY A 61 -2.12 -5.94 -13.51
C GLY A 61 -1.51 -4.58 -13.18
N PHE A 62 -2.20 -3.72 -12.43
CA PHE A 62 -1.76 -2.38 -12.05
C PHE A 62 -1.71 -2.19 -10.54
N LEU A 63 -0.75 -1.39 -10.05
CA LEU A 63 -0.79 -0.85 -8.69
C LEU A 63 -1.61 0.45 -8.65
N PRO A 64 -2.30 0.72 -7.53
CA PRO A 64 -3.07 1.95 -7.38
C PRO A 64 -2.14 3.15 -7.26
N HIS A 65 -1.98 3.95 -8.31
CA HIS A 65 -1.14 5.15 -8.29
C HIS A 65 -1.99 6.41 -8.51
N TYR A 66 -1.56 7.58 -8.04
CA TYR A 66 -2.37 8.81 -8.12
C TYR A 66 -2.58 9.31 -9.55
N THR A 67 -1.86 8.75 -10.53
CA THR A 67 -2.08 9.00 -11.96
C THR A 67 -3.14 8.09 -12.57
N ILE A 68 -3.68 7.12 -11.83
CA ILE A 68 -4.77 6.27 -12.31
C ILE A 68 -6.06 7.10 -12.40
N PRO A 69 -6.81 6.98 -13.51
CA PRO A 69 -8.13 7.58 -13.63
C PRO A 69 -9.14 6.79 -12.78
N PHE A 70 -9.18 7.03 -11.47
CA PHE A 70 -10.01 6.25 -10.54
C PHE A 70 -11.50 6.27 -10.88
N ASP A 71 -12.01 7.36 -11.46
CA ASP A 71 -13.40 7.44 -11.95
C ASP A 71 -13.74 6.34 -12.97
N GLU A 72 -12.76 5.88 -13.74
CA GLU A 72 -12.91 4.77 -14.69
C GLU A 72 -12.81 3.40 -13.99
N VAL A 73 -11.95 3.28 -12.98
CA VAL A 73 -11.82 2.06 -12.16
C VAL A 73 -13.10 1.76 -11.39
N GLU A 74 -13.80 2.80 -10.95
CA GLU A 74 -15.05 2.70 -10.21
C GLU A 74 -16.22 2.18 -11.04
N LYS A 75 -16.13 2.24 -12.37
CA LYS A 75 -17.16 1.71 -13.26
C LYS A 75 -17.24 0.19 -13.16
N ASP A 76 -18.44 -0.34 -13.41
CA ASP A 76 -18.65 -1.77 -13.51
C ASP A 76 -18.27 -2.23 -14.92
N GLN A 77 -17.01 -2.66 -15.08
CA GLN A 77 -16.43 -3.14 -16.32
C GLN A 77 -15.60 -4.40 -16.08
N ASP A 78 -15.40 -5.20 -17.13
CA ASP A 78 -14.57 -6.39 -17.08
C ASP A 78 -13.11 -6.04 -16.79
N VAL A 79 -12.40 -6.92 -16.08
CA VAL A 79 -10.99 -6.73 -15.67
C VAL A 79 -10.06 -6.64 -16.88
N SER A 80 -10.30 -7.43 -17.92
CA SER A 80 -9.53 -7.40 -19.17
C SER A 80 -9.73 -6.08 -19.91
N ASP A 81 -10.96 -5.58 -19.94
CA ASP A 81 -11.30 -4.30 -20.55
C ASP A 81 -10.65 -3.14 -19.79
N LEU A 82 -10.72 -3.16 -18.45
CA LEU A 82 -10.02 -2.19 -17.59
C LEU A 82 -8.51 -2.21 -17.83
N GLY A 83 -7.89 -3.40 -17.89
CA GLY A 83 -6.45 -3.52 -18.13
C GLY A 83 -6.04 -2.93 -19.47
N SER A 84 -6.82 -3.19 -20.53
CA SER A 84 -6.57 -2.64 -21.87
C SER A 84 -6.78 -1.13 -21.92
N PHE A 85 -7.84 -0.64 -21.26
CA PHE A 85 -8.13 0.78 -21.13
C PHE A 85 -6.98 1.51 -20.43
N LEU A 86 -6.50 1.00 -19.28
CA LEU A 86 -5.43 1.64 -18.53
C LEU A 86 -4.11 1.68 -19.33
N GLU A 87 -3.76 0.60 -20.03
CA GLU A 87 -2.59 0.64 -20.92
C GLU A 87 -2.71 1.73 -21.98
N GLN A 88 -3.87 1.82 -22.64
CA GLN A 88 -4.11 2.83 -23.67
C GLN A 88 -4.08 4.24 -23.08
N PHE A 89 -4.71 4.44 -21.91
CA PHE A 89 -4.67 5.71 -21.18
C PHE A 89 -3.24 6.17 -20.91
N TYR A 90 -2.37 5.29 -20.40
CA TYR A 90 -0.97 5.64 -20.14
C TYR A 90 -0.20 5.95 -21.41
N ARG A 91 -0.48 5.28 -22.53
CA ARG A 91 0.14 5.58 -23.83
C ARG A 91 -0.26 6.95 -24.34
N ASP A 92 -1.56 7.25 -24.34
CA ASP A 92 -2.10 8.47 -24.92
C ASP A 92 -1.78 9.72 -24.08
N ASN A 93 -1.65 9.55 -22.76
CA ASN A 93 -1.45 10.65 -21.82
C ASN A 93 -0.03 10.70 -21.23
N TRP A 94 0.92 9.91 -21.77
CA TRP A 94 2.24 9.72 -21.17
C TRP A 94 2.96 11.04 -20.87
N SER A 95 2.97 12.01 -21.79
CA SER A 95 3.68 13.27 -21.58
C SER A 95 3.17 14.01 -20.33
N SER A 96 1.86 14.12 -20.16
CA SER A 96 1.28 14.80 -18.99
C SER A 96 1.51 14.02 -17.69
N ILE A 97 1.43 12.70 -17.77
CA ILE A 97 1.67 11.80 -16.63
C ILE A 97 3.13 11.91 -16.19
N ARG A 98 4.07 11.82 -17.14
CA ARG A 98 5.51 11.99 -16.92
C ARG A 98 5.80 13.29 -16.19
N ASP A 99 5.30 14.41 -16.72
CA ASP A 99 5.60 15.73 -16.16
C ASP A 99 5.03 15.86 -14.73
N THR A 100 3.87 15.26 -14.47
CA THR A 100 3.26 15.19 -13.13
C THR A 100 4.12 14.37 -12.16
N VAL A 101 4.59 13.20 -12.59
CA VAL A 101 5.45 12.32 -11.79
C VAL A 101 6.78 13.00 -11.49
N LEU A 102 7.42 13.58 -12.50
CA LEU A 102 8.70 14.27 -12.34
C LEU A 102 8.62 15.44 -11.37
N LYS A 103 7.56 16.25 -11.46
CA LYS A 103 7.33 17.35 -10.50
C LYS A 103 7.28 16.86 -9.06
N ARG A 104 6.73 15.66 -8.81
CA ARG A 104 6.69 15.07 -7.47
C ARG A 104 8.04 14.50 -7.06
N VAL A 105 8.73 13.81 -7.95
CA VAL A 105 10.10 13.32 -7.73
C VAL A 105 11.03 14.45 -7.31
N ASP A 106 10.92 15.60 -7.97
CA ASP A 106 11.71 16.79 -7.64
C ASP A 106 11.45 17.29 -6.21
N GLY A 107 10.21 17.14 -5.73
CA GLY A 107 9.77 17.57 -4.40
C GLY A 107 10.10 16.61 -3.25
N TYR A 108 10.55 15.38 -3.52
CA TYR A 108 10.91 14.44 -2.45
C TYR A 108 12.22 14.83 -1.75
N ASP A 109 12.30 14.59 -0.43
CA ASP A 109 13.50 14.81 0.40
C ASP A 109 14.40 13.57 0.34
N VAL A 110 14.99 13.36 -0.84
CA VAL A 110 15.99 12.32 -1.14
C VAL A 110 17.14 12.94 -1.94
N ASP A 111 18.29 12.28 -1.96
CA ASP A 111 19.46 12.73 -2.70
C ASP A 111 19.23 12.88 -4.22
N ASP A 112 20.13 13.63 -4.87
CA ASP A 112 20.04 13.94 -6.28
C ASP A 112 20.24 12.72 -7.19
N GLU A 113 20.98 11.71 -6.72
CA GLU A 113 21.23 10.46 -7.44
C GLU A 113 19.93 9.65 -7.59
N ALA A 114 19.11 9.59 -6.55
CA ALA A 114 17.79 8.97 -6.58
C ALA A 114 16.89 9.63 -7.62
N LYS A 115 16.88 10.97 -7.64
CA LYS A 115 16.08 11.75 -8.59
C LYS A 115 16.60 11.57 -10.01
N ALA A 116 17.92 11.57 -10.22
CA ALA A 116 18.53 11.32 -11.52
C ALA A 116 18.18 9.93 -12.06
N THR A 117 18.35 8.90 -11.24
CA THR A 117 18.04 7.51 -11.59
C THR A 117 16.56 7.32 -11.94
N PHE A 118 15.65 7.99 -11.20
CA PHE A 118 14.23 7.96 -11.54
C PHE A 118 13.94 8.62 -12.90
N ARG A 119 14.61 9.73 -13.23
CA ARG A 119 14.50 10.39 -14.55
C ARG A 119 14.99 9.48 -15.67
N GLU A 120 16.10 8.78 -15.48
CA GLU A 120 16.60 7.79 -16.44
C GLU A 120 15.60 6.63 -16.64
N ALA A 121 15.00 6.15 -15.56
CA ALA A 121 13.96 5.12 -15.62
C ALA A 121 12.72 5.59 -16.40
N ILE A 122 12.30 6.84 -16.21
CA ILE A 122 11.23 7.47 -17.01
C ILE A 122 11.60 7.55 -18.49
N GLN A 123 12.83 7.98 -18.82
CA GLN A 123 13.29 8.04 -20.20
C GLN A 123 13.31 6.65 -20.84
N ALA A 124 13.78 5.63 -20.10
CA ALA A 124 13.74 4.25 -20.56
C ALA A 124 12.30 3.76 -20.79
N HIS A 125 11.35 4.11 -19.92
CA HIS A 125 9.93 3.80 -20.12
C HIS A 125 9.40 4.43 -21.42
N GLU A 126 9.66 5.72 -21.63
CA GLU A 126 9.21 6.49 -22.79
C GLU A 126 9.72 5.90 -24.10
N GLN A 127 10.95 5.37 -24.10
CA GLN A 127 11.56 4.71 -25.26
C GLN A 127 11.15 3.22 -25.42
N GLY A 128 10.20 2.73 -24.62
CA GLY A 128 9.76 1.33 -24.65
C GLY A 128 10.79 0.34 -24.11
N LEU A 129 11.84 0.81 -23.43
CA LEU A 129 12.88 -0.01 -22.80
C LEU A 129 12.42 -0.51 -21.41
N TYR A 130 11.22 -1.09 -21.34
CA TYR A 130 10.55 -1.45 -20.09
C TYR A 130 11.37 -2.36 -19.17
N ARG A 131 12.14 -3.27 -19.74
CA ARG A 131 13.05 -4.16 -18.97
C ARG A 131 14.16 -3.38 -18.25
N CYS A 132 14.63 -2.27 -18.83
CA CYS A 132 15.67 -1.45 -18.22
C CYS A 132 15.14 -0.75 -16.96
N VAL A 133 13.88 -0.35 -16.96
CA VAL A 133 13.24 0.34 -15.83
C VAL A 133 13.33 -0.48 -14.54
N CYS A 134 12.89 -1.75 -14.57
CA CYS A 134 12.96 -2.62 -13.39
C CYS A 134 14.41 -2.86 -12.92
N ARG A 135 15.35 -2.98 -13.87
CA ARG A 135 16.77 -3.24 -13.58
C ARG A 135 17.50 -2.03 -13.00
N VAL A 136 17.06 -0.83 -13.34
CA VAL A 136 17.62 0.43 -12.81
C VAL A 136 17.02 0.75 -11.44
N LEU A 137 15.69 0.64 -11.29
CA LEU A 137 15.02 1.09 -10.07
C LEU A 137 15.24 0.18 -8.86
N PHE A 138 15.33 -1.14 -9.03
CA PHE A 138 15.44 -2.04 -7.87
C PHE A 138 16.76 -1.94 -7.11
N PRO A 139 17.94 -1.92 -7.77
CA PRO A 139 19.18 -1.59 -7.08
C PRO A 139 19.14 -0.21 -6.44
N GLU A 140 18.46 0.75 -7.08
CA GLU A 140 18.38 2.12 -6.61
C GLU A 140 17.55 2.25 -5.33
N ILE A 141 16.43 1.54 -5.23
CA ILE A 141 15.64 1.44 -4.00
C ILE A 141 16.50 0.97 -2.82
N GLU A 142 17.38 -0.02 -3.03
CA GLU A 142 18.29 -0.50 -1.98
C GLU A 142 19.34 0.55 -1.62
N ARG A 143 19.84 1.29 -2.61
CA ARG A 143 20.79 2.39 -2.42
C ARG A 143 20.16 3.51 -1.59
N ILE A 144 18.94 3.92 -1.91
CA ILE A 144 18.18 4.95 -1.18
C ILE A 144 18.02 4.55 0.28
N SER A 145 17.53 3.34 0.55
CA SER A 145 17.39 2.86 1.93
C SER A 145 18.72 2.88 2.69
N ARG A 146 19.83 2.54 2.02
CA ARG A 146 21.16 2.60 2.64
C ARG A 146 21.61 4.03 2.95
N VAL A 147 21.46 4.95 2.00
CA VAL A 147 21.95 6.33 2.15
C VAL A 147 21.06 7.12 3.11
N GLU A 148 19.74 7.08 2.90
CA GLU A 148 18.79 7.95 3.59
C GLU A 148 18.41 7.44 4.98
N ILE A 149 18.37 6.12 5.21
CA ILE A 149 17.98 5.53 6.51
C ILE A 149 19.22 5.19 7.36
N HIS A 150 20.30 4.74 6.72
CA HIS A 150 21.49 4.24 7.43
C HIS A 150 22.74 5.10 7.29
N ALA A 151 22.60 6.35 6.82
CA ALA A 151 23.72 7.27 6.63
C ALA A 151 24.91 6.65 5.86
N GLY A 152 24.60 5.78 4.89
CA GLY A 152 25.61 5.12 4.04
C GLY A 152 26.27 3.86 4.62
N SER A 153 25.81 3.33 5.76
CA SER A 153 26.35 2.09 6.34
C SER A 153 26.27 0.90 5.37
N LEU A 154 27.35 0.12 5.26
CA LEU A 154 27.44 -1.06 4.36
C LEU A 154 26.81 -2.34 4.94
N GLN A 155 26.12 -2.28 6.07
CA GLN A 155 25.48 -3.46 6.67
C GLN A 155 24.28 -3.91 5.83
N THR A 156 24.42 -5.07 5.18
CA THR A 156 23.65 -5.48 3.99
C THR A 156 22.23 -5.98 4.28
N ILE A 157 21.92 -6.40 5.51
CA ILE A 157 20.68 -7.16 5.81
C ILE A 157 19.60 -6.28 6.49
N THR A 158 19.99 -5.16 7.08
CA THR A 158 19.09 -4.31 7.89
C THR A 158 18.28 -3.33 7.04
N SER A 159 18.78 -2.85 5.91
CA SER A 159 18.15 -1.76 5.15
C SER A 159 16.78 -2.09 4.56
N GLN A 160 16.60 -3.31 4.05
CA GLN A 160 15.29 -3.73 3.53
C GLN A 160 14.25 -3.86 4.64
N LYS A 161 14.61 -4.53 5.75
CA LYS A 161 13.69 -4.74 6.87
C LYS A 161 13.33 -3.41 7.55
N GLU A 162 14.28 -2.49 7.64
CA GLU A 162 14.00 -1.17 8.19
C GLU A 162 13.10 -0.36 7.26
N LEU A 163 13.32 -0.38 5.93
CA LEU A 163 12.39 0.26 4.99
C LEU A 163 10.97 -0.30 5.12
N GLN A 164 10.82 -1.62 5.23
CA GLN A 164 9.52 -2.26 5.45
C GLN A 164 8.91 -1.82 6.78
N LYS A 165 9.69 -1.77 7.85
CA LYS A 165 9.23 -1.31 9.16
C LYS A 165 8.76 0.14 9.12
N LEU A 166 9.56 1.04 8.55
CA LEU A 166 9.20 2.46 8.39
C LEU A 166 7.91 2.61 7.59
N ALA A 167 7.79 1.91 6.47
CA ALA A 167 6.57 1.91 5.67
C ALA A 167 5.34 1.42 6.46
N GLY A 168 5.52 0.46 7.38
CA GLY A 168 4.46 -0.05 8.26
C GLY A 168 4.09 0.85 9.44
N GLU A 169 4.95 1.81 9.79
CA GLU A 169 4.71 2.80 10.86
C GLU A 169 4.02 4.06 10.35
N LEU A 170 3.94 4.26 9.02
CA LEU A 170 3.27 5.41 8.43
C LEU A 170 1.75 5.34 8.58
N ASP A 171 1.14 6.49 8.87
CA ASP A 171 -0.29 6.65 8.73
C ASP A 171 -0.64 6.61 7.24
N THR A 172 -1.62 5.80 6.87
CA THR A 172 -2.07 5.63 5.47
C THR A 172 -2.51 6.93 4.78
N SER A 173 -2.75 8.01 5.52
CA SER A 173 -3.04 9.35 4.98
C SER A 173 -1.80 10.14 4.55
N GLN A 174 -0.59 9.67 4.88
CA GLN A 174 0.67 10.37 4.62
C GLN A 174 1.29 10.04 3.26
N THR A 175 0.75 9.04 2.56
CA THR A 175 1.16 8.66 1.20
C THR A 175 0.07 9.01 0.20
N GLU A 176 0.40 9.02 -1.08
CA GLU A 176 -0.52 9.30 -2.17
C GLU A 176 -0.36 8.21 -3.25
N PRO A 177 -1.40 7.42 -3.56
CA PRO A 177 -2.74 7.48 -2.97
C PRO A 177 -2.81 7.02 -1.51
N ARG A 178 -3.81 7.55 -0.79
CA ARG A 178 -4.02 7.35 0.66
C ARG A 178 -4.80 6.07 0.98
N GLY A 179 -4.85 5.73 2.26
CA GLY A 179 -5.76 4.72 2.81
C GLY A 179 -5.44 3.31 2.33
N MET A 180 -6.48 2.58 1.87
CA MET A 180 -6.33 1.20 1.40
C MET A 180 -5.37 1.05 0.22
N TYR A 181 -5.19 2.09 -0.59
CA TYR A 181 -4.23 2.05 -1.70
C TYR A 181 -2.78 2.04 -1.21
N ALA A 182 -2.47 2.77 -0.13
CA ALA A 182 -1.17 2.74 0.51
C ALA A 182 -0.83 1.33 1.06
N LEU A 183 -1.83 0.68 1.66
CA LEU A 183 -1.70 -0.67 2.18
C LEU A 183 -1.40 -1.70 1.07
N GLU A 184 -1.89 -1.49 -0.13
CA GLU A 184 -1.57 -2.35 -1.29
C GLU A 184 -0.07 -2.27 -1.63
N PHE A 185 0.50 -1.06 -1.71
CA PHE A 185 1.95 -0.91 -1.91
C PHE A 185 2.75 -1.53 -0.78
N TYR A 186 2.33 -1.31 0.47
CA TYR A 186 2.98 -1.90 1.63
C TYR A 186 2.97 -3.43 1.58
N GLY A 187 1.83 -4.04 1.24
CA GLY A 187 1.72 -5.49 1.05
C GLY A 187 2.69 -5.99 -0.02
N LYS A 188 2.75 -5.32 -1.18
CA LYS A 188 3.69 -5.69 -2.25
C LYS A 188 5.15 -5.51 -1.84
N LEU A 189 5.49 -4.46 -1.10
CA LEU A 189 6.84 -4.22 -0.59
C LEU A 189 7.29 -5.30 0.40
N THR A 190 6.39 -5.73 1.28
CA THR A 190 6.70 -6.67 2.37
C THR A 190 6.61 -8.14 1.94
N GLU A 191 5.63 -8.48 1.11
CA GLU A 191 5.31 -9.88 0.80
C GLU A 191 5.87 -10.36 -0.55
N HIS A 192 6.12 -9.45 -1.50
CA HIS A 192 6.41 -9.83 -2.89
C HIS A 192 7.71 -9.26 -3.45
N LEU A 193 7.96 -7.95 -3.32
CA LEU A 193 9.06 -7.26 -4.01
C LEU A 193 10.42 -7.94 -3.78
N TYR A 194 10.64 -8.44 -2.57
CA TYR A 194 11.87 -9.11 -2.14
C TYR A 194 11.69 -10.60 -1.83
N GLU A 195 10.57 -11.22 -2.22
CA GLU A 195 10.36 -12.65 -2.05
C GLU A 195 11.46 -13.43 -2.79
N TYR A 196 12.03 -14.44 -2.13
CA TYR A 196 13.09 -15.27 -2.73
C TYR A 196 12.49 -16.26 -3.73
N VAL A 197 12.97 -16.23 -4.97
CA VAL A 197 12.44 -17.03 -6.09
C VAL A 197 13.45 -18.10 -6.50
N SER A 198 13.28 -19.32 -6.00
CA SER A 198 14.22 -20.44 -6.23
C SER A 198 13.62 -21.68 -6.88
N THR A 199 12.32 -21.69 -7.14
CA THR A 199 11.62 -22.83 -7.74
C THR A 199 10.79 -22.38 -8.96
N PRO A 200 10.48 -23.28 -9.90
CA PRO A 200 9.61 -22.96 -11.03
C PRO A 200 8.23 -22.43 -10.59
N ALA A 201 7.63 -23.02 -9.55
CA ALA A 201 6.34 -22.57 -9.03
C ALA A 201 6.43 -21.14 -8.45
N ALA A 202 7.51 -20.82 -7.74
CA ALA A 202 7.75 -19.46 -7.25
C ALA A 202 7.98 -18.48 -8.41
N ALA A 203 8.66 -18.90 -9.48
CA ALA A 203 8.86 -18.09 -10.68
C ALA A 203 7.52 -17.76 -11.36
N THR A 204 6.64 -18.76 -11.53
CA THR A 204 5.30 -18.56 -12.08
C THR A 204 4.46 -17.61 -11.22
N LYS A 205 4.47 -17.78 -9.89
CA LYS A 205 3.81 -16.85 -8.96
C LYS A 205 4.36 -15.43 -9.11
N ALA A 206 5.69 -15.31 -9.23
CA ALA A 206 6.34 -14.01 -9.36
C ALA A 206 6.05 -13.31 -10.70
N GLU A 207 5.84 -14.09 -11.77
CA GLU A 207 5.46 -13.59 -13.10
C GLU A 207 3.99 -13.11 -13.14
N GLN A 208 3.10 -13.77 -12.40
CA GLN A 208 1.67 -13.44 -12.34
C GLN A 208 1.35 -12.22 -11.47
N ASN A 209 2.30 -11.75 -10.66
CA ASN A 209 2.09 -10.58 -9.81
C ASN A 209 2.16 -9.28 -10.64
N SER A 210 1.36 -8.28 -10.27
CA SER A 210 1.39 -6.95 -10.90
C SER A 210 2.76 -6.28 -10.76
N VAL A 211 3.46 -6.49 -9.64
CA VAL A 211 4.79 -5.90 -9.38
C VAL A 211 5.88 -6.86 -9.81
N SER A 212 6.93 -6.35 -10.44
CA SER A 212 8.13 -7.15 -10.70
C SER A 212 8.82 -7.53 -9.39
N ASN A 213 9.24 -8.79 -9.25
CA ASN A 213 10.03 -9.23 -8.10
C ASN A 213 11.52 -8.91 -8.33
N ARG A 214 12.19 -8.33 -7.34
CA ARG A 214 13.59 -7.93 -7.40
C ARG A 214 14.52 -9.12 -7.63
N HIS A 215 14.37 -10.19 -6.83
CA HIS A 215 15.21 -11.38 -6.94
C HIS A 215 15.11 -12.00 -8.34
N ALA A 216 13.88 -12.19 -8.83
CA ALA A 216 13.63 -12.73 -10.16
C ALA A 216 14.19 -11.84 -11.28
N THR A 217 14.10 -10.52 -11.14
CA THR A 217 14.63 -9.55 -12.12
C THR A 217 16.15 -9.60 -12.19
N VAL A 218 16.83 -9.53 -11.04
CA VAL A 218 18.30 -9.47 -10.94
C VAL A 218 18.94 -10.76 -11.42
N HIS A 219 18.35 -11.90 -11.08
CA HIS A 219 18.88 -13.21 -11.48
C HIS A 219 18.35 -13.69 -12.84
N GLY A 220 17.54 -12.88 -13.54
CA GLY A 220 17.02 -13.24 -14.85
C GLY A 220 16.04 -14.42 -14.85
N VAL A 221 15.41 -14.71 -13.71
CA VAL A 221 14.43 -15.81 -13.57
C VAL A 221 13.13 -15.48 -14.29
N VAL A 222 12.71 -14.21 -14.25
CA VAL A 222 11.50 -13.70 -14.94
C VAL A 222 11.88 -12.49 -15.78
N SER A 223 11.40 -12.44 -17.02
CA SER A 223 11.69 -11.35 -17.96
C SER A 223 10.59 -10.29 -17.95
N TYR A 224 10.62 -9.43 -16.94
CA TYR A 224 9.72 -8.27 -16.87
C TYR A 224 10.06 -7.25 -17.96
N SER A 225 9.18 -7.12 -18.96
CA SER A 225 9.46 -6.36 -20.18
C SER A 225 8.22 -5.73 -20.83
N SER A 226 7.09 -5.71 -20.11
CA SER A 226 5.86 -5.06 -20.57
C SER A 226 5.73 -3.62 -20.05
N LEU A 227 4.84 -2.85 -20.68
CA LEU A 227 4.45 -1.52 -20.21
C LEU A 227 3.97 -1.56 -18.75
N LYS A 228 3.11 -2.54 -18.39
CA LYS A 228 2.61 -2.71 -17.02
C LYS A 228 3.73 -2.95 -16.02
N ASN A 229 4.70 -3.82 -16.34
CA ASN A 229 5.82 -4.08 -15.44
C ASN A 229 6.62 -2.80 -15.17
N SER A 230 6.87 -2.02 -16.21
CA SER A 230 7.62 -0.77 -16.09
C SER A 230 6.85 0.29 -15.31
N LEU A 231 5.54 0.45 -15.53
CA LEU A 231 4.71 1.36 -14.73
C LEU A 231 4.68 0.96 -13.26
N ASN A 232 4.43 -0.32 -12.95
CA ASN A 232 4.37 -0.76 -11.56
C ASN A 232 5.73 -0.66 -10.85
N ALA A 233 6.85 -0.80 -11.57
CA ALA A 233 8.17 -0.52 -11.02
C ALA A 233 8.34 0.98 -10.70
N LEU A 234 7.89 1.88 -11.58
CA LEU A 234 7.88 3.33 -11.32
C LEU A 234 6.98 3.69 -10.13
N PHE A 235 5.78 3.10 -10.03
CA PHE A 235 4.85 3.37 -8.92
C PHE A 235 5.40 2.87 -7.58
N MET A 236 6.03 1.68 -7.57
CA MET A 236 6.68 1.16 -6.37
C MET A 236 7.87 2.04 -5.95
N ALA A 237 8.68 2.50 -6.90
CA ALA A 237 9.78 3.42 -6.61
C ALA A 237 9.25 4.75 -6.06
N ASP A 238 8.20 5.33 -6.66
CA ASP A 238 7.57 6.57 -6.18
C ASP A 238 7.06 6.39 -4.74
N TYR A 239 6.35 5.31 -4.45
CA TYR A 239 5.91 4.97 -3.09
C TYR A 239 7.07 4.93 -2.10
N ILE A 240 8.21 4.33 -2.46
CA ILE A 240 9.38 4.26 -1.58
C ILE A 240 9.99 5.64 -1.34
N LEU A 241 10.06 6.50 -2.37
CA LEU A 241 10.50 7.89 -2.19
C LEU A 241 9.59 8.67 -1.24
N GLN A 242 8.28 8.42 -1.32
CA GLN A 242 7.31 8.99 -0.36
C GLN A 242 7.58 8.50 1.06
N VAL A 243 7.76 7.19 1.27
CA VAL A 243 8.04 6.60 2.59
C VAL A 243 9.26 7.26 3.23
N VAL A 244 10.36 7.37 2.47
CA VAL A 244 11.61 7.97 2.95
C VAL A 244 11.41 9.45 3.28
N THR A 245 10.75 10.21 2.40
CA THR A 245 10.49 11.64 2.60
C THR A 245 9.66 11.88 3.86
N VAL A 246 8.57 11.13 4.05
CA VAL A 246 7.68 11.28 5.20
C VAL A 246 8.40 10.92 6.49
N THR A 247 9.14 9.81 6.48
CA THR A 247 9.91 9.36 7.65
C THR A 247 10.93 10.41 8.08
N LYS A 248 11.68 10.97 7.12
CA LYS A 248 12.67 12.03 7.41
C LYS A 248 12.02 13.28 7.99
N ARG A 249 10.84 13.66 7.49
CA ARG A 249 10.08 14.79 8.03
C ARG A 249 9.64 14.52 9.47
N GLN A 250 9.05 13.36 9.76
CA GLN A 250 8.63 13.00 11.12
C GLN A 250 9.81 12.95 12.10
N ALA A 251 10.95 12.40 11.69
CA ALA A 251 12.15 12.37 12.52
C ALA A 251 12.67 13.78 12.86
N LYS A 252 12.57 14.74 11.93
CA LYS A 252 12.91 16.15 12.18
C LYS A 252 11.93 16.79 13.16
N GLU A 253 10.63 16.62 12.95
CA GLU A 253 9.56 17.14 13.82
C GLU A 253 9.69 16.59 15.26
N ASP A 254 9.98 15.29 15.41
CA ASP A 254 10.20 14.66 16.72
C ASP A 254 11.47 15.15 17.42
N ALA A 255 12.52 15.47 16.67
CA ALA A 255 13.77 16.00 17.21
C ALA A 255 13.60 17.44 17.70
N GLU A 256 12.86 18.27 16.95
CA GLU A 256 12.51 19.63 17.34
C GLU A 256 11.63 19.63 18.60
N ALA A 257 10.62 18.77 18.66
CA ALA A 257 9.74 18.64 19.83
C ALA A 257 10.47 18.20 21.11
N LYS A 258 11.59 17.48 21.00
CA LYS A 258 12.43 17.05 22.13
C LYS A 258 13.53 18.07 22.50
N GLY A 259 13.86 19.00 21.59
CA GLY A 259 14.86 20.04 21.81
C GLY A 259 14.34 21.27 22.56
N ASP A 260 13.01 21.46 22.59
CA ASP A 260 12.32 22.57 23.27
C ASP A 260 11.84 22.23 24.70
N SER A 261 12.37 21.16 25.30
CA SER A 261 12.08 20.70 26.68
C SER A 261 13.33 20.66 27.56
#